data_AF-A0A828RK81-F1
#
_entry.id   AF-A0A828RK81-F1
#
_cell.length_a   1.000
_cell.length_b   1.000
_cell.length_c   1.000
_cell.angle_alpha   90.00
_cell.angle_beta   90.00
_cell.angle_gamma   90.00
#
_symmetry.space_group_name_H-M   'P 1'
#
loop_
_entity.id
_entity.type
_entity.pdbx_description
1 polymer ?
#
loop_
_entity_poly.entity_id
_entity_poly.type
_entity_poly.pdbx_seq_one_letter_code
_entity_poly.pdbx_strand_id
1 'polypeptide(L)'
;KPQPPVVKTVDELRLDRLADLFGIGTNVSNGINRTLNKINELYSQMHNLMGTDSKQVQATLIAPDNALTRPLRNYVLLSFFNLEREVNELISLCNSNWLCDPETGAKTSLLRLLRVDSLATDAHYKDTVNYNWYLIENKLNTLIGYINKILKGE
;
A
#
# COMPACT_ATOMS: atom_id res chain seq x y z
N LYS A 1 -31.59 -25.61 -7.11
CA LYS A 1 -31.37 -24.16 -7.29
C LYS A 1 -29.98 -23.97 -7.90
N PRO A 2 -29.80 -23.20 -8.98
CA PRO A 2 -28.46 -22.84 -9.43
C PRO A 2 -27.80 -22.00 -8.32
N GLN A 3 -26.53 -22.27 -8.06
CA GLN A 3 -25.74 -21.46 -7.15
C GLN A 3 -25.53 -20.09 -7.81
N PRO A 4 -25.75 -18.96 -7.11
CA PRO A 4 -25.48 -17.66 -7.69
C PRO A 4 -24.00 -17.59 -8.11
N PRO A 5 -23.67 -16.89 -9.21
CA PRO A 5 -22.30 -16.75 -9.67
C PRO A 5 -21.45 -16.14 -8.56
N VAL A 6 -20.32 -16.77 -8.25
CA VAL A 6 -19.37 -16.27 -7.26
C VAL A 6 -18.65 -15.08 -7.88
N VAL A 7 -18.98 -13.87 -7.44
CA VAL A 7 -18.23 -12.66 -7.80
C VAL A 7 -16.87 -12.73 -7.10
N LYS A 8 -15.78 -12.76 -7.88
CA LYS A 8 -14.42 -12.76 -7.33
C LYS A 8 -14.04 -11.33 -6.92
N THR A 9 -13.95 -11.09 -5.63
CA THR A 9 -13.48 -9.82 -5.05
C THR A 9 -11.96 -9.81 -4.84
N VAL A 10 -11.41 -8.63 -4.63
CA VAL A 10 -10.02 -8.43 -4.19
C VAL A 10 -9.93 -8.55 -2.68
N ASP A 11 -9.01 -9.36 -2.19
CA ASP A 11 -8.76 -9.51 -0.77
C ASP A 11 -8.08 -8.28 -0.17
N GLU A 12 -8.41 -7.96 1.08
CA GLU A 12 -7.76 -6.89 1.84
C GLU A 12 -6.27 -7.13 2.02
N LEU A 13 -5.49 -6.05 1.99
CA LEU A 13 -4.09 -6.05 2.37
C LEU A 13 -3.96 -6.15 3.90
N ARG A 14 -3.05 -7.01 4.36
CA ARG A 14 -2.59 -7.06 5.75
C ARG A 14 -1.07 -7.04 5.82
N LEU A 15 -0.53 -6.03 6.49
CA LEU A 15 0.90 -5.80 6.63
C LEU A 15 1.38 -6.15 8.04
N ASP A 16 2.49 -6.88 8.11
CA ASP A 16 3.07 -7.31 9.38
C ASP A 16 3.63 -6.10 10.13
N ARG A 17 3.27 -5.96 11.40
CA ARG A 17 3.83 -4.92 12.27
C ARG A 17 5.26 -5.29 12.69
N LEU A 18 6.11 -4.28 12.77
CA LEU A 18 7.45 -4.39 13.32
C LEU A 18 7.35 -4.72 14.82
N ALA A 19 7.65 -5.98 15.16
CA ALA A 19 7.69 -6.44 16.54
C ALA A 19 9.01 -6.05 17.23
N ASP A 20 10.12 -6.25 16.53
CA ASP A 20 11.49 -5.99 17.00
C ASP A 20 12.27 -5.13 15.99
N LEU A 21 12.97 -4.12 16.48
CA LEU A 21 13.75 -3.17 15.67
C LEU A 21 14.92 -3.84 14.96
N PHE A 22 15.47 -4.93 15.51
CA PHE A 22 16.53 -5.69 14.84
C PHE A 22 16.03 -6.49 13.62
N GLY A 23 14.72 -6.53 13.38
CA GLY A 23 14.12 -7.11 12.18
C GLY A 23 13.63 -6.10 11.16
N ILE A 24 13.99 -4.81 11.29
CA ILE A 24 13.36 -3.74 10.50
C ILE A 24 13.60 -3.85 8.99
N GLY A 25 14.82 -4.22 8.55
CA GLY A 25 15.12 -4.41 7.13
C GLY A 25 14.19 -5.47 6.53
N THR A 26 14.06 -6.61 7.20
CA THR A 26 13.16 -7.70 6.80
C THR A 26 11.69 -7.26 6.81
N ASN A 27 11.23 -6.59 7.87
CA ASN A 27 9.86 -6.08 7.96
C ASN A 27 9.55 -5.13 6.80
N VAL A 28 10.47 -4.21 6.51
CA VAL A 28 10.30 -3.20 5.46
C VAL A 28 10.32 -3.84 4.08
N SER A 29 11.24 -4.77 3.79
CA SER A 29 11.25 -5.50 2.52
C SER A 29 9.96 -6.28 2.27
N ASN A 30 9.47 -6.98 3.29
CA ASN A 30 8.22 -7.73 3.19
C ASN A 30 7.02 -6.80 3.00
N GLY A 31 6.98 -5.69 3.74
CA GLY A 31 5.95 -4.65 3.61
C GLY A 31 5.91 -4.05 2.21
N ILE A 32 7.08 -3.71 1.64
CA ILE A 32 7.20 -3.23 0.25
C ILE A 32 6.63 -4.25 -0.72
N ASN A 33 7.11 -5.49 -0.66
CA ASN A 33 6.70 -6.53 -1.62
C ASN A 33 5.18 -6.77 -1.58
N ARG A 34 4.59 -6.88 -0.40
CA ARG A 34 3.13 -7.03 -0.26
C ARG A 34 2.37 -5.81 -0.77
N THR A 35 2.86 -4.61 -0.46
CA THR A 35 2.23 -3.35 -0.91
C THR A 35 2.27 -3.22 -2.43
N LEU A 36 3.44 -3.43 -3.05
CA LEU A 36 3.60 -3.32 -4.51
C LEU A 36 2.81 -4.41 -5.25
N ASN A 37 2.79 -5.65 -4.74
CA ASN A 37 1.95 -6.71 -5.30
C ASN A 37 0.48 -6.31 -5.28
N LYS A 38 0.00 -5.73 -4.17
CA LYS A 38 -1.37 -5.24 -4.08
C LYS A 38 -1.63 -4.07 -5.03
N ILE A 39 -0.71 -3.11 -5.14
CA ILE A 39 -0.83 -2.01 -6.11
C ILE A 39 -0.94 -2.55 -7.55
N ASN A 40 -0.12 -3.54 -7.92
CA ASN A 40 -0.17 -4.17 -9.24
C ASN A 40 -1.49 -4.91 -9.50
N GLU A 41 -2.01 -5.62 -8.48
CA GLU A 41 -3.33 -6.23 -8.56
C GLU A 41 -4.42 -5.17 -8.80
N LEU A 42 -4.36 -4.04 -8.08
CA LEU A 42 -5.32 -2.95 -8.25
C LEU A 42 -5.21 -2.27 -9.62
N TYR A 43 -4.00 -2.02 -10.13
CA TYR A 43 -3.83 -1.55 -11.51
C TYR A 43 -4.43 -2.52 -12.53
N SER A 44 -4.28 -3.83 -12.33
CA SER A 44 -4.89 -4.83 -13.21
C SER A 44 -6.43 -4.79 -13.13
N GLN A 45 -7.01 -4.62 -11.94
CA GLN A 45 -8.47 -4.46 -11.81
C GLN A 45 -8.96 -3.19 -12.49
N MET A 46 -8.25 -2.07 -12.31
CA MET A 46 -8.57 -0.81 -12.98
C MET A 46 -8.52 -0.95 -14.50
N HIS A 47 -7.50 -1.63 -15.05
CA HIS A 47 -7.41 -1.92 -16.48
C HIS A 47 -8.61 -2.74 -16.97
N ASN A 48 -8.97 -3.81 -16.25
CA ASN A 48 -10.05 -4.70 -16.65
C ASN A 48 -11.44 -4.06 -16.54
N LEU A 49 -11.68 -3.25 -15.50
CA LEU A 49 -12.98 -2.64 -15.23
C LEU A 49 -13.21 -1.34 -16.01
N MET A 50 -12.17 -0.53 -16.15
CA MET A 50 -12.27 0.85 -16.64
C MET A 50 -11.49 1.09 -17.94
N GLY A 51 -10.71 0.13 -18.42
CA GLY A 51 -9.89 0.28 -19.63
C GLY A 51 -8.72 1.24 -19.46
N THR A 52 -8.23 1.45 -18.23
CA THR A 52 -7.03 2.28 -17.99
C THR A 52 -5.78 1.66 -18.62
N ASP A 53 -4.70 2.42 -18.79
CA ASP A 53 -3.42 1.85 -19.22
C ASP A 53 -2.93 0.76 -18.27
N SER A 54 -2.32 -0.29 -18.83
CA SER A 54 -1.66 -1.33 -18.04
C SER A 54 -0.40 -0.76 -17.41
N LYS A 55 -0.26 -0.98 -16.10
CA LYS A 55 0.89 -0.51 -15.32
C LYS A 55 1.33 -1.58 -14.34
N GLN A 56 2.64 -1.74 -14.21
CA GLN A 56 3.27 -2.53 -13.16
C GLN A 56 4.37 -1.73 -12.48
N VAL A 57 4.46 -1.88 -11.17
CA VAL A 57 5.46 -1.26 -10.30
C VAL A 57 6.30 -2.35 -9.65
N GLN A 58 7.57 -2.05 -9.43
CA GLN A 58 8.53 -2.97 -8.82
C GLN A 58 9.41 -2.24 -7.81
N ALA A 59 9.94 -2.98 -6.83
CA ALA A 59 10.86 -2.42 -5.87
C ALA A 59 12.13 -1.95 -6.57
N THR A 60 12.56 -0.72 -6.28
CA THR A 60 13.76 -0.10 -6.88
C THR A 60 14.97 -0.15 -5.95
N LEU A 61 14.78 -0.49 -4.68
CA LEU A 61 15.81 -0.52 -3.66
C LEU A 61 16.13 -1.96 -3.26
N ILE A 62 17.41 -2.23 -3.09
CA ILE A 62 17.91 -3.50 -2.54
C ILE A 62 18.03 -3.35 -1.03
N ALA A 63 17.47 -4.30 -0.29
CA ALA A 63 17.54 -4.31 1.16
C ALA A 63 18.99 -4.55 1.62
N PRO A 64 19.53 -3.70 2.52
CA PRO A 64 20.74 -4.02 3.25
C PRO A 64 20.43 -5.09 4.32
N ASP A 65 21.47 -5.51 5.04
CA ASP A 65 21.28 -6.31 6.25
C ASP A 65 20.51 -5.53 7.34
N ASN A 66 20.16 -6.24 8.41
CA ASN A 66 19.49 -5.65 9.57
C ASN A 66 20.46 -4.92 10.53
N ALA A 67 21.74 -4.77 10.19
CA ALA A 67 22.66 -4.04 11.05
C ALA A 67 22.25 -2.57 11.09
N LEU A 68 22.28 -1.96 12.28
CA LEU A 68 21.86 -0.57 12.50
C LEU A 68 22.85 0.41 11.88
N THR A 69 22.76 0.57 10.56
CA THR A 69 23.73 1.27 9.74
C THR A 69 23.07 2.38 8.93
N ARG A 70 23.88 3.31 8.42
CA ARG A 70 23.40 4.38 7.53
C ARG A 70 22.71 3.84 6.26
N PRO A 71 23.20 2.77 5.60
CA PRO A 71 22.46 2.09 4.53
C PRO A 71 21.06 1.63 4.95
N LEU A 72 20.90 0.97 6.10
CA LEU A 72 19.59 0.54 6.58
C LEU A 72 18.66 1.72 6.84
N ARG A 73 19.14 2.77 7.49
CA ARG A 73 18.38 4.03 7.68
C ARG A 73 17.87 4.58 6.34
N ASN A 74 18.77 4.73 5.37
CA ASN A 74 18.42 5.27 4.05
C ASN A 74 17.45 4.37 3.30
N TYR A 75 17.63 3.05 3.40
CA TYR A 75 16.72 2.07 2.83
C TYR A 75 15.30 2.24 3.38
N VAL A 76 15.13 2.30 4.70
CA VAL A 76 13.80 2.47 5.33
C VAL A 76 13.17 3.80 4.91
N LEU A 77 13.91 4.90 5.00
CA LEU A 77 13.41 6.23 4.64
C LEU A 77 12.97 6.31 3.17
N LEU A 78 13.83 5.88 2.24
CA LEU A 78 13.54 5.93 0.81
C LEU A 78 12.45 4.94 0.41
N SER A 79 12.33 3.81 1.12
CA SER A 79 11.26 2.84 0.87
C SER A 79 9.88 3.43 1.14
N PHE A 80 9.69 4.09 2.29
CA PHE A 80 8.42 4.76 2.57
C PHE A 80 8.16 5.93 1.63
N PHE A 81 9.18 6.71 1.28
CA PHE A 81 9.04 7.77 0.28
C PHE A 81 8.57 7.23 -1.08
N ASN A 82 9.18 6.14 -1.56
CA ASN A 82 8.79 5.52 -2.82
C ASN A 82 7.37 4.93 -2.74
N LEU A 83 7.03 4.24 -1.65
CA LEU A 83 5.69 3.68 -1.47
C LEU A 83 4.61 4.76 -1.40
N GLU A 84 4.87 5.89 -0.73
CA GLU A 84 3.95 7.03 -0.73
C GLU A 84 3.65 7.50 -2.15
N ARG A 85 4.69 7.64 -2.99
CA ARG A 85 4.53 8.01 -4.39
C ARG A 85 3.68 7.00 -5.16
N GLU A 86 4.02 5.71 -5.09
CA GLU A 86 3.30 4.67 -5.85
C GLU A 86 1.83 4.56 -5.42
N VAL A 87 1.54 4.67 -4.11
CA VAL A 87 0.17 4.68 -3.60
C VAL A 87 -0.58 5.94 -4.05
N ASN A 88 0.06 7.11 -4.03
CA ASN A 88 -0.56 8.36 -4.47
C ASN A 88 -0.83 8.42 -5.98
N GLU A 89 0.02 7.80 -6.78
CA GLU A 89 -0.24 7.62 -8.22
C GLU A 89 -1.48 6.74 -8.44
N LEU A 90 -1.62 5.63 -7.70
CA LEU A 90 -2.82 4.80 -7.76
C LEU A 90 -4.07 5.55 -7.31
N ILE A 91 -4.01 6.28 -6.18
CA ILE A 91 -5.13 7.12 -5.70
C ILE A 91 -5.54 8.13 -6.77
N SER A 92 -4.57 8.76 -7.43
CA SER A 92 -4.83 9.75 -8.48
C SER A 92 -5.50 9.11 -9.70
N LEU A 93 -5.11 7.90 -10.07
CA LEU A 93 -5.77 7.12 -11.12
C LEU A 93 -7.22 6.78 -10.73
N CYS A 94 -7.44 6.25 -9.53
CA CYS A 94 -8.78 5.94 -9.01
C CYS A 94 -9.68 7.18 -9.02
N ASN A 95 -9.19 8.30 -8.49
CA ASN A 95 -9.91 9.57 -8.44
C ASN A 95 -10.24 10.14 -9.84
N SER A 96 -9.37 9.92 -10.83
CA SER A 96 -9.60 10.35 -12.21
C SER A 96 -10.64 9.49 -12.93
N ASN A 97 -10.84 8.26 -12.47
CA ASN A 97 -11.83 7.31 -12.98
C ASN A 97 -13.05 7.20 -12.07
N TRP A 98 -13.32 8.22 -11.24
CA TRP A 98 -14.48 8.29 -10.33
C TRP A 98 -14.60 7.14 -9.33
N LEU A 99 -13.50 6.42 -9.07
CA LEU A 99 -13.44 5.40 -8.02
C LEU A 99 -13.20 6.11 -6.68
N CYS A 100 -14.31 6.50 -6.07
CA CYS A 100 -14.38 7.38 -4.91
C CYS A 100 -15.40 6.85 -3.89
N ASP A 101 -15.57 7.56 -2.78
CA ASP A 101 -16.57 7.20 -1.77
C ASP A 101 -17.97 7.16 -2.42
N PRO A 102 -18.68 6.01 -2.40
CA PRO A 102 -19.96 5.88 -3.07
C PRO A 102 -21.11 6.55 -2.32
N GLU A 103 -20.96 6.83 -1.02
CA GLU A 103 -21.99 7.51 -0.22
C GLU A 103 -21.89 9.02 -0.37
N THR A 104 -20.67 9.55 -0.39
CA THR A 104 -20.43 11.01 -0.39
C THR A 104 -19.99 11.56 -1.75
N GLY A 105 -19.54 10.71 -2.67
CA GLY A 105 -18.87 11.11 -3.92
C GLY A 105 -17.48 11.73 -3.68
N ALA A 106 -16.97 11.70 -2.45
CA ALA A 106 -15.71 12.35 -2.11
C ALA A 106 -14.51 11.56 -2.65
N LYS A 107 -13.59 12.27 -3.30
CA LYS A 107 -12.32 11.71 -3.76
C LYS A 107 -11.49 11.22 -2.59
N THR A 108 -10.74 10.15 -2.81
CA THR A 108 -9.80 9.63 -1.82
C THR A 108 -8.66 10.63 -1.63
N SER A 109 -8.43 11.07 -0.40
CA SER A 109 -7.29 11.94 -0.08
C SER A 109 -5.97 11.21 -0.31
N LEU A 110 -4.96 11.97 -0.76
CA LEU A 110 -3.60 11.46 -0.92
C LEU A 110 -3.05 10.96 0.43
N LEU A 111 -2.28 9.87 0.35
CA LEU A 111 -1.49 9.33 1.44
C LEU A 111 -0.36 10.30 1.80
N ARG A 112 -0.15 10.49 3.09
CA ARG A 112 1.00 11.21 3.64
C ARG A 112 1.57 10.40 4.78
N LEU A 113 2.77 9.88 4.59
CA LEU A 113 3.49 9.08 5.58
C LEU A 113 4.33 9.98 6.49
N LEU A 114 4.59 9.47 7.68
CA LEU A 114 5.51 10.10 8.62
C LEU A 114 6.94 9.82 8.18
N ARG A 115 7.79 10.83 8.31
CA ARG A 115 9.22 10.69 8.02
C ARG A 115 9.88 9.82 9.09
N VAL A 116 10.75 8.94 8.62
CA VAL A 116 11.52 8.00 9.44
C VAL A 116 12.98 8.47 9.43
N ASP A 117 13.23 9.66 9.96
CA ASP A 117 14.47 10.41 9.73
C ASP A 117 15.69 9.90 10.51
N SER A 118 15.51 9.24 11.65
CA SER A 118 16.59 8.73 12.48
C SER A 118 16.36 7.27 12.80
N LEU A 119 17.26 6.39 12.34
CA LEU A 119 17.28 5.00 12.79
C LEU A 119 17.62 4.99 14.28
N ALA A 120 16.62 4.74 15.11
CA ALA A 120 16.74 4.72 16.56
C ALA A 120 16.22 3.40 17.11
N THR A 121 16.73 3.01 18.29
CA THR A 121 16.29 1.81 19.00
C THR A 121 15.13 2.07 19.96
N ASP A 122 14.47 3.22 19.85
CA ASP A 122 13.38 3.63 20.73
C ASP A 122 12.00 3.21 20.21
N ALA A 123 11.02 3.27 21.11
CA ALA A 123 9.64 2.94 20.80
C ALA A 123 9.04 3.89 19.75
N HIS A 124 9.42 5.17 19.77
CA HIS A 124 8.88 6.17 18.85
C HIS A 124 9.19 5.84 17.39
N TYR A 125 10.41 5.38 17.11
CA TYR A 125 10.83 4.93 15.80
C TYR A 125 10.00 3.71 15.33
N LYS A 126 9.86 2.70 16.19
CA LYS A 126 9.04 1.51 15.91
C LYS A 126 7.59 1.87 15.63
N ASP A 127 7.02 2.75 16.45
CA ASP A 127 5.62 3.16 16.35
C ASP A 127 5.38 3.97 15.08
N THR A 128 6.34 4.81 14.67
CA THR A 128 6.27 5.56 13.40
C THR A 128 6.25 4.61 12.19
N VAL A 129 7.14 3.60 12.18
CA VAL A 129 7.16 2.58 11.12
C VAL A 129 5.83 1.82 11.06
N ASN A 130 5.32 1.39 12.21
CA ASN A 130 4.05 0.68 12.28
C ASN A 130 2.85 1.54 11.87
N TYR A 131 2.87 2.81 12.23
CA TYR A 131 1.84 3.76 11.84
C TYR A 131 1.84 4.00 10.33
N ASN A 132 3.01 4.09 9.69
CA ASN A 132 3.10 4.16 8.23
C ASN A 132 2.50 2.92 7.57
N TRP A 133 2.74 1.72 8.09
CA TRP A 133 2.09 0.51 7.59
C TRP A 133 0.57 0.55 7.76
N TYR A 134 0.07 1.06 8.89
CA TYR A 134 -1.36 1.24 9.11
C TYR A 134 -1.97 2.21 8.09
N LEU A 135 -1.31 3.34 7.82
CA LEU A 135 -1.79 4.33 6.84
C LEU A 135 -1.85 3.75 5.42
N ILE A 136 -0.82 3.01 4.99
CA ILE A 136 -0.80 2.33 3.69
C ILE A 136 -1.93 1.30 3.60
N GLU A 137 -2.04 0.43 4.60
CA GLU A 137 -3.04 -0.62 4.68
C GLU A 137 -4.45 -0.05 4.60
N ASN A 138 -4.78 0.93 5.44
CA ASN A 138 -6.08 1.57 5.46
C ASN A 138 -6.41 2.21 4.10
N LYS A 139 -5.45 2.92 3.51
CA LYS A 139 -5.66 3.62 2.24
C LYS A 139 -5.91 2.65 1.09
N LEU A 140 -5.12 1.58 0.97
CA LEU A 140 -5.31 0.56 -0.07
C LEU A 140 -6.58 -0.25 0.16
N ASN A 141 -6.92 -0.59 1.40
CA ASN A 141 -8.16 -1.30 1.74
C ASN A 141 -9.41 -0.46 1.46
N THR A 142 -9.32 0.86 1.61
CA THR A 142 -10.39 1.78 1.18
C THR A 142 -10.62 1.66 -0.33
N LEU A 143 -9.56 1.72 -1.16
CA LEU A 143 -9.67 1.58 -2.61
C LEU A 143 -10.19 0.18 -3.02
N ILE A 144 -9.72 -0.87 -2.35
CA ILE A 144 -10.22 -2.25 -2.51
C ILE A 144 -11.73 -2.28 -2.24
N GLY A 145 -12.20 -1.62 -1.18
CA GLY A 145 -13.62 -1.51 -0.87
C GLY A 145 -14.44 -0.93 -2.01
N TYR A 146 -13.97 0.14 -2.64
CA TYR A 146 -14.65 0.75 -3.79
C TYR A 146 -14.66 -0.17 -5.01
N ILE A 147 -13.53 -0.79 -5.35
CA ILE A 147 -13.45 -1.76 -6.46
C ILE A 147 -14.38 -2.95 -6.20
N ASN A 148 -14.42 -3.46 -4.97
CA ASN A 148 -15.26 -4.61 -4.62
C ASN A 148 -16.75 -4.29 -4.68
N LYS A 149 -17.18 -3.05 -4.41
CA LYS A 149 -18.57 -2.62 -4.64
C LYS A 149 -18.92 -2.67 -6.12
N ILE A 150 -18.07 -2.10 -6.98
CA ILE A 150 -18.23 -2.15 -8.44
C ILE A 150 -18.30 -3.59 -8.94
N LEU A 151 -17.38 -4.46 -8.49
CA LEU A 151 -17.36 -5.88 -8.88
C LEU A 151 -18.65 -6.62 -8.50
N LYS A 152 -19.30 -6.22 -7.39
CA LYS A 152 -20.57 -6.78 -6.94
C LYS A 152 -21.79 -6.13 -7.61
N GLY A 153 -21.61 -5.04 -8.36
CA GLY A 153 -22.70 -4.26 -8.93
C GLY A 153 -23.45 -3.41 -7.90
N GLU A 154 -22.78 -3.03 -6.82
CA GLU A 154 -23.24 -2.10 -5.77
C GLU A 154 -22.80 -0.66 -6.07
#